data_AF-A0A9X7UXI9-F1
#
_entry.id   AF-A0A9X7UXI9-F1
#
_cell.length_a   1.000
_cell.length_b   1.000
_cell.length_c   1.000
_cell.angle_alpha   90.00
_cell.angle_beta   90.00
_cell.angle_gamma   90.00
#
_symmetry.space_group_name_H-M   'P 1'
#
loop_
_entity.id
_entity.type
_entity.pdbx_description
1 polymer ?
#
loop_
_entity_poly.entity_id
_entity_poly.type
_entity_poly.pdbx_seq_one_letter_code
_entity_poly.pdbx_strand_id
1 'polypeptide(L)'
;MATTVSAHIDLTETVPADEAMLMQSPATLKLTFSAPVRMMKLSLIDAEKKAVKFGFAASATAASEFEWPLPTLKEGEYQVSWIVMGQDGHKMTGDYSFMLHGDMKMEAKQPSSHNSHSH
;
A
#
# COMPACT_ATOMS: atom_id res chain seq x y z
N MET A 1 26.43 25.69 0.99
CA MET A 1 26.45 24.38 1.67
C MET A 1 25.00 24.00 1.94
N ALA A 2 24.41 23.15 1.11
CA ALA A 2 23.05 22.66 1.34
C ALA A 2 23.14 21.45 2.28
N THR A 3 22.95 21.66 3.57
CA THR A 3 22.71 20.56 4.49
C THR A 3 21.32 20.03 4.16
N THR A 4 21.26 18.95 3.39
CA THR A 4 20.09 18.09 3.36
C THR A 4 19.95 17.56 4.79
N VAL A 5 19.18 18.26 5.62
CA VAL A 5 18.64 17.65 6.83
C VAL A 5 17.83 16.47 6.30
N SER A 6 18.40 15.28 6.39
CA SER A 6 17.64 14.06 6.24
C SER A 6 16.60 14.17 7.33
N ALA A 7 15.39 14.50 6.93
CA ALA A 7 14.29 14.55 7.82
C ALA A 7 14.12 13.08 8.23
N HIS A 8 14.67 12.72 9.39
CA HIS A 8 15.05 11.36 9.85
C HIS A 8 13.88 10.36 10.00
N ILE A 9 12.73 10.63 9.37
CA ILE A 9 11.55 9.79 9.44
C ILE A 9 11.45 9.02 8.14
N ASP A 10 12.11 7.87 8.14
CA ASP A 10 12.04 6.92 7.07
C ASP A 10 10.80 6.04 7.21
N LEU A 11 10.29 5.58 6.06
CA LEU A 11 9.27 4.56 5.98
C LEU A 11 9.96 3.20 6.16
N THR A 12 9.69 2.55 7.28
CA THR A 12 10.37 1.30 7.67
C THR A 12 9.66 0.09 7.09
N GLU A 13 8.34 0.14 6.97
CA GLU A 13 7.53 -0.96 6.44
C GLU A 13 6.27 -0.43 5.76
N THR A 14 5.90 -1.06 4.65
CA THR A 14 4.62 -0.84 3.97
C THR A 14 3.95 -2.15 3.65
N VAL A 15 2.62 -2.17 3.80
CA VAL A 15 1.77 -3.26 3.38
C VAL A 15 0.62 -2.64 2.59
N PRO A 16 0.52 -2.86 1.28
CA PRO A 16 1.44 -3.59 0.41
C PRO A 16 2.85 -2.99 0.38
N ALA A 17 3.85 -3.82 0.10
CA ALA A 17 5.22 -3.34 -0.08
C ALA A 17 5.32 -2.44 -1.33
N ASP A 18 6.32 -1.56 -1.35
CA ASP A 18 6.69 -0.79 -2.54
C ASP A 18 7.03 -1.74 -3.70
N GLU A 19 6.54 -1.40 -4.90
CA GLU A 19 6.62 -2.18 -6.13
C GLU A 19 6.08 -3.63 -6.00
N ALA A 20 5.24 -3.90 -4.99
CA ALA A 20 4.69 -5.23 -4.77
C ALA A 20 3.73 -5.64 -5.90
N MET A 21 3.84 -6.91 -6.30
CA MET A 21 2.92 -7.55 -7.24
C MET A 21 1.92 -8.40 -6.46
N LEU A 22 0.72 -7.87 -6.24
CA LEU A 22 -0.36 -8.56 -5.54
C LEU A 22 -1.18 -9.38 -6.52
N MET A 23 -1.46 -10.63 -6.16
CA MET A 23 -2.41 -11.48 -6.89
C MET A 23 -3.85 -11.33 -6.37
N GLN A 24 -4.04 -10.70 -5.21
CA GLN A 24 -5.36 -10.51 -4.59
C GLN A 24 -5.46 -9.12 -3.98
N SER A 25 -6.67 -8.58 -3.94
CA SER A 25 -6.91 -7.26 -3.35
C SER A 25 -6.43 -7.25 -1.90
N PRO A 26 -5.56 -6.30 -1.52
CA PRO A 26 -5.19 -6.13 -0.12
C PRO A 26 -6.42 -5.72 0.68
N ALA A 27 -6.61 -6.33 1.85
CA ALA A 27 -7.71 -5.98 2.75
C ALA A 27 -7.39 -4.74 3.60
N THR A 28 -6.10 -4.46 3.82
CA THR A 28 -5.62 -3.34 4.63
C THR A 28 -4.40 -2.69 3.99
N LEU A 29 -4.28 -1.38 4.20
CA LEU A 29 -3.10 -0.57 3.91
C LEU A 29 -2.42 -0.26 5.24
N LYS A 30 -1.18 -0.70 5.42
CA LYS A 30 -0.36 -0.41 6.59
C LYS A 30 0.87 0.40 6.20
N LEU A 31 1.16 1.46 6.94
CA LEU A 31 2.41 2.21 6.83
C LEU A 31 3.04 2.33 8.21
N THR A 32 4.31 1.94 8.31
CA THR A 32 5.12 2.03 9.52
C THR A 32 6.30 2.96 9.28
N PHE A 33 6.44 3.93 10.16
CA PHE A 33 7.48 4.95 10.14
C PHE A 33 8.46 4.73 11.29
N SER A 34 9.71 5.15 11.09
CA SER A 34 10.76 5.07 12.12
C SER A 34 10.49 5.95 13.34
N ALA A 35 9.56 6.91 13.26
CA ALA A 35 9.18 7.80 14.36
C ALA A 35 7.69 8.18 14.32
N PRO A 36 7.12 8.68 15.44
CA PRO A 36 5.73 9.10 15.49
C PRO A 36 5.50 10.34 14.62
N VAL A 37 4.62 10.22 13.63
CA VAL A 37 4.24 11.29 12.73
C VAL A 37 2.75 11.56 12.76
N ARG A 38 2.33 12.75 12.33
CA ARG A 38 0.93 13.06 12.05
C ARG A 38 0.67 12.91 10.57
N MET A 39 -0.25 12.00 10.21
CA MET A 39 -0.66 11.88 8.82
C MET A 39 -1.61 13.02 8.42
N MET A 40 -1.11 13.93 7.60
CA MET A 40 -1.87 15.10 7.13
C MET A 40 -2.73 14.76 5.91
N LYS A 41 -2.21 13.92 5.01
CA LYS A 41 -2.88 13.55 3.76
C LYS A 41 -2.46 12.16 3.33
N LEU A 42 -3.41 11.40 2.81
CA LEU A 42 -3.20 10.11 2.17
C LEU A 42 -4.12 10.03 0.95
N SER A 43 -3.55 9.71 -0.19
CA SER A 43 -4.23 9.56 -1.47
C SER A 43 -3.84 8.23 -2.09
N LEU A 44 -4.83 7.47 -2.55
CA LEU A 44 -4.65 6.28 -3.36
C LEU A 44 -5.18 6.59 -4.76
N ILE A 45 -4.34 6.45 -5.78
CA ILE A 45 -4.69 6.68 -7.18
C ILE A 45 -4.63 5.34 -7.91
N ASP A 46 -5.68 5.04 -8.66
CA ASP A 46 -5.78 3.85 -9.54
C ASP A 46 -5.12 4.12 -10.91
N ALA A 47 -4.87 3.07 -11.70
CA ALA A 47 -4.38 3.11 -13.07
C ALA A 47 -5.17 4.06 -13.99
N GLU A 48 -6.46 4.26 -13.72
CA GLU A 48 -7.28 5.26 -14.42
C GLU A 48 -7.01 6.72 -13.98
N LYS A 49 -5.99 6.97 -13.15
CA LYS A 49 -5.70 8.23 -12.47
C LYS A 49 -6.86 8.74 -11.60
N LYS A 50 -7.67 7.81 -11.07
CA LYS A 50 -8.81 8.12 -10.21
C LYS A 50 -8.44 7.93 -8.74
N ALA A 51 -8.80 8.91 -7.92
CA ALA A 51 -8.62 8.79 -6.48
C ALA A 51 -9.61 7.77 -5.89
N VAL A 52 -9.08 6.68 -5.34
CA VAL A 52 -9.84 5.64 -4.66
C VAL A 52 -10.16 6.11 -3.25
N LYS A 53 -11.45 6.10 -2.90
CA LYS A 53 -11.89 6.38 -1.52
C LYS A 53 -11.95 5.08 -0.73
N PHE A 54 -11.07 4.95 0.26
CA PHE A 54 -10.96 3.78 1.14
C PHE A 54 -11.19 4.12 2.61
N GLY A 55 -11.90 5.22 2.91
CA GLY A 55 -12.25 5.57 4.28
C GLY A 55 -11.11 6.15 5.12
N PHE A 56 -10.06 6.68 4.50
CA PHE A 56 -9.04 7.47 5.20
C PHE A 56 -9.69 8.56 6.05
N ALA A 57 -9.39 8.54 7.36
CA ALA A 57 -9.74 9.61 8.28
C ALA A 57 -8.45 10.26 8.76
N ALA A 58 -8.30 11.57 8.48
CA ALA A 58 -7.19 12.34 9.01
C ALA A 58 -7.29 12.35 10.55
N SER A 59 -6.25 11.84 11.21
CA SER A 59 -6.14 11.88 12.67
C SER A 59 -5.05 12.87 13.05
N ALA A 60 -5.36 13.76 14.00
CA ALA A 60 -4.36 14.66 14.58
C ALA A 60 -3.40 13.92 15.54
N THR A 61 -3.64 12.63 15.77
CA THR A 61 -2.83 11.78 16.62
C THR A 61 -1.53 11.45 15.92
N ALA A 62 -0.41 11.67 16.62
CA ALA A 62 0.88 11.23 16.13
C ALA A 62 1.04 9.73 16.40
N ALA A 63 1.32 8.95 15.37
CA ALA A 63 1.54 7.51 15.45
C ALA A 63 2.71 7.11 14.55
N SER A 64 3.39 6.03 14.90
CA SER A 64 4.43 5.45 14.04
C SER A 64 3.85 4.42 13.09
N GLU A 65 2.73 3.80 13.42
CA GLU A 65 2.04 2.82 12.59
C GLU A 65 0.63 3.31 12.29
N PHE A 66 0.24 3.15 11.03
CA PHE A 66 -1.10 3.48 10.58
C PHE A 66 -1.66 2.33 9.74
N GLU A 67 -2.92 2.01 9.99
CA GLU A 67 -3.65 0.97 9.27
C GLU A 67 -5.01 1.50 8.80
N TRP A 68 -5.35 1.24 7.54
CA TRP A 68 -6.65 1.56 6.97
C TRP A 68 -7.24 0.34 6.25
N PRO A 69 -8.53 0.03 6.47
CA PRO A 69 -9.21 -1.00 5.71
C PRO A 69 -9.38 -0.54 4.25
N LEU A 70 -8.94 -1.35 3.30
CA LEU A 70 -9.13 -1.11 1.88
C LEU A 70 -10.39 -1.82 1.37
N PRO A 71 -11.19 -1.19 0.49
CA PRO A 71 -12.24 -1.87 -0.23
C PRO A 71 -11.62 -2.82 -1.28
N THR A 72 -12.46 -3.66 -1.89
CA THR A 72 -12.03 -4.48 -3.02
C THR A 72 -11.52 -3.59 -4.16
N LEU A 73 -10.21 -3.66 -4.40
CA LEU A 73 -9.53 -3.00 -5.50
C LEU A 73 -9.66 -3.85 -6.78
N LYS A 74 -9.62 -3.19 -7.94
CA LYS A 74 -9.61 -3.88 -9.23
C LYS A 74 -8.18 -4.19 -9.63
N GLU A 75 -8.01 -5.13 -10.55
CA GLU A 75 -6.69 -5.32 -11.16
C GLU A 75 -6.22 -4.03 -11.85
N GLY A 76 -4.96 -3.66 -11.63
CA GLY A 76 -4.38 -2.42 -12.09
C GLY A 76 -3.17 -1.98 -11.27
N GLU A 77 -2.49 -0.97 -11.77
CA GLU A 77 -1.45 -0.24 -11.03
C GLU A 77 -2.10 0.74 -10.05
N TYR A 78 -1.54 0.84 -8.86
CA TYR A 78 -1.96 1.76 -7.82
C TYR A 78 -0.79 2.59 -7.34
N GLN A 79 -1.01 3.89 -7.15
CA GLN A 79 -0.04 4.80 -6.57
C GLN A 79 -0.58 5.36 -5.26
N VAL A 80 0.17 5.13 -4.19
CA VAL A 80 -0.10 5.66 -2.85
C VAL A 80 0.78 6.88 -2.66
N SER A 81 0.19 8.01 -2.25
CA SER A 81 0.93 9.22 -1.91
C SER A 81 0.47 9.75 -0.56
N TRP A 82 1.42 10.11 0.29
CA TRP A 82 1.13 10.63 1.63
C TRP A 82 1.92 11.90 1.96
N ILE A 83 1.36 12.65 2.90
CA ILE A 83 1.98 13.81 3.52
C ILE A 83 1.90 13.60 5.03
N VAL A 84 3.05 13.55 5.68
CA VAL A 84 3.18 13.43 7.13
C VAL A 84 3.89 14.64 7.70
N MET A 85 3.66 14.92 8.98
CA MET A 85 4.37 15.94 9.74
C MET A 85 5.02 15.30 10.96
N GLY A 86 6.34 15.40 11.04
CA GLY A 86 7.10 14.96 12.21
C GLY A 86 6.84 15.83 13.43
N GLN A 87 7.24 15.36 14.61
CA GLN A 87 7.16 16.15 15.85
C GLN A 87 7.95 17.46 15.78
N ASP A 88 9.03 17.48 14.99
CA ASP A 88 9.85 18.67 14.72
C ASP A 88 9.15 19.71 13.83
N GLY A 89 7.91 19.43 13.38
CA GLY A 89 7.13 20.33 12.52
C GLY A 89 7.51 20.26 11.03
N HIS A 90 8.54 19.48 10.69
CA HIS A 90 8.90 19.19 9.31
C HIS A 90 7.87 18.31 8.62
N LYS A 91 7.43 18.76 7.44
CA LYS A 91 6.53 18.00 6.57
C LYS A 91 7.37 17.11 5.67
N MET A 92 6.98 15.84 5.58
CA MET A 92 7.58 14.88 4.68
C MET A 92 6.50 14.33 3.77
N THR A 93 6.87 14.10 2.52
CA THR A 93 6.00 13.52 1.52
C THR A 93 6.68 12.30 0.97
N GLY A 94 5.90 11.26 0.73
CA GLY A 94 6.38 10.08 0.05
C GLY A 94 5.29 9.52 -0.84
N ASP A 95 5.71 8.73 -1.81
CA ASP A 95 4.84 7.97 -2.66
C ASP A 95 5.49 6.63 -2.99
N TYR A 96 4.65 5.62 -3.18
CA TYR A 96 5.05 4.30 -3.66
C TYR A 96 3.95 3.76 -4.58
N SER A 97 4.30 2.80 -5.43
CA SER A 97 3.34 2.14 -6.30
C SER A 97 3.29 0.64 -6.02
N PHE A 98 2.15 0.01 -6.32
CA PHE A 98 2.00 -1.43 -6.29
C PHE A 98 1.10 -1.89 -7.44
N MET A 99 1.31 -3.10 -7.92
CA MET A 99 0.55 -3.68 -9.02
C MET A 99 -0.39 -4.76 -8.48
N LEU A 100 -1.69 -4.62 -8.73
CA LEU A 100 -2.66 -5.67 -8.47
C LEU A 100 -2.94 -6.40 -9.78
N HIS A 101 -2.48 -7.63 -9.93
CA HIS A 101 -2.80 -8.46 -11.10
C HIS A 101 -4.24 -9.00 -11.05
N GLY A 102 -4.88 -8.89 -9.89
CA GLY A 102 -6.15 -9.55 -9.62
C GLY A 102 -5.97 -11.06 -9.57
N ASP A 103 -6.90 -11.74 -8.91
CA ASP A 103 -7.03 -13.17 -9.10
C ASP A 103 -7.61 -13.31 -10.50
N MET A 104 -6.75 -13.28 -11.53
CA MET A 104 -6.93 -14.26 -12.58
C MET A 104 -7.04 -15.53 -11.79
N LYS A 105 -8.27 -16.01 -11.66
CA LYS A 105 -8.55 -17.32 -11.16
C LYS A 105 -7.69 -18.18 -12.05
N MET A 106 -6.50 -18.52 -11.57
CA MET A 106 -6.05 -19.88 -11.60
C MET A 106 -7.15 -20.58 -10.80
N GLU A 107 -8.28 -20.79 -11.48
CA GLU A 107 -8.85 -22.08 -11.57
C GLU A 107 -7.65 -23.01 -11.71
N ALA A 108 -7.15 -23.44 -10.56
CA ALA A 108 -6.75 -24.79 -10.35
C ALA A 108 -7.96 -25.65 -10.75
N LYS A 109 -8.25 -25.68 -12.06
CA LYS A 109 -8.51 -26.91 -12.76
C LYS A 109 -7.29 -27.75 -12.38
N GLN A 110 -7.45 -28.47 -11.26
CA GLN A 110 -7.17 -29.89 -11.22
C GLN A 110 -7.01 -30.35 -12.66
N PRO A 111 -5.82 -30.80 -13.10
CA PRO A 111 -5.79 -31.62 -14.28
C PRO A 111 -6.68 -32.83 -13.96
N SER A 112 -7.90 -32.74 -14.46
CA SER A 112 -8.90 -33.77 -14.49
C SER A 112 -8.25 -35.03 -15.05
N SER A 113 -8.26 -36.08 -14.23
CA SER A 113 -8.41 -37.48 -14.59
C SER A 113 -8.25 -37.84 -16.07
N HIS A 114 -7.17 -38.56 -16.39
CA HIS A 114 -7.05 -39.70 -17.31
C HIS A 114 -5.63 -40.26 -17.09
N ASN A 115 -5.32 -41.54 -16.94
CA ASN A 115 -5.91 -42.76 -17.45
C ASN A 115 -5.33 -43.95 -16.65
N SER A 116 -6.14 -44.99 -16.48
CA SER A 116 -5.78 -46.30 -15.97
C SER A 116 -4.57 -46.93 -16.68
N HIS A 117 -3.73 -47.66 -15.94
CA HIS A 117 -3.25 -48.99 -16.39
C HIS A 117 -2.74 -49.82 -15.21
N SER A 118 -3.35 -51.00 -15.08
CA SER A 118 -2.91 -52.12 -14.25
C SER A 118 -1.47 -52.54 -14.55
N HIS A 119 -0.76 -53.04 -13.53
CA HIS A 119 -0.16 -54.37 -13.55
C HIS A 119 0.10 -54.87 -12.13
#